data_AF-A0A2S1H229-F1
#
_entry.id   AF-A0A2S1H229-F1
#
_cell.length_a   1.000
_cell.length_b   1.000
_cell.length_c   1.000
_cell.angle_alpha   90.00
_cell.angle_beta   90.00
_cell.angle_gamma   90.00
#
_symmetry.space_group_name_H-M   'P 1'
#
loop_
_entity.id
_entity.type
_entity.pdbx_description
1 polymer ?
#
loop_
_entity_poly.entity_id
_entity_poly.type
_entity_poly.pdbx_seq_one_letter_code
_entity_poly.pdbx_strand_id
1 'polypeptide(L)'
;MNGDAIVWMIIFLSIVIGDGLALYLYKKKKIPLWVSAIVLALLSLVIVSSFVSLGIYYGNKNPGNNAGDEWQGIAFAGGFIAIVLALNAIIMFVIGVILNIYTFIKKKQKT
;
A
#
# COMPACT_ATOMS: atom_id res chain seq x y z
N MET A 1 -18.07 1.49 -17.26
CA MET A 1 -16.67 1.62 -16.81
C MET A 1 -16.20 0.23 -16.40
N ASN A 2 -15.09 -0.25 -16.95
CA ASN A 2 -14.57 -1.58 -16.67
C ASN A 2 -14.06 -1.62 -15.22
N GLY A 3 -14.38 -2.66 -14.43
CA GLY A 3 -13.95 -2.77 -13.03
C GLY A 3 -12.44 -2.63 -12.84
N ASP A 4 -11.67 -3.02 -13.86
CA ASP A 4 -10.22 -2.89 -13.91
C ASP A 4 -9.74 -1.43 -13.80
N ALA A 5 -10.43 -0.47 -14.43
CA ALA A 5 -10.07 0.95 -14.35
C ALA A 5 -10.21 1.52 -12.94
N ILE A 6 -11.17 1.00 -12.16
CA ILE A 6 -11.37 1.40 -10.76
C ILE A 6 -10.22 0.90 -9.89
N VAL A 7 -9.77 -0.34 -10.11
CA VAL A 7 -8.62 -0.92 -9.40
C VAL A 7 -7.37 -0.09 -9.63
N TRP A 8 -7.06 0.24 -10.89
CA TRP A 8 -5.93 1.10 -11.23
C TRP A 8 -6.01 2.49 -10.60
N MET A 9 -7.21 3.09 -10.58
CA MET A 9 -7.41 4.42 -9.98
C MET A 9 -7.16 4.39 -8.46
N ILE A 10 -7.64 3.34 -7.77
CA ILE A 10 -7.41 3.15 -6.33
C ILE A 10 -5.92 3.00 -6.04
N ILE A 11 -5.23 2.14 -6.79
CA ILE A 11 -3.78 1.92 -6.63
C ILE A 11 -3.04 3.25 -6.79
N PHE A 12 -3.31 3.98 -7.87
CA PHE A 12 -2.65 5.25 -8.15
C PHE A 12 -2.89 6.26 -7.03
N LEU A 13 -4.13 6.42 -6.59
CA LEU A 13 -4.48 7.36 -5.52
C LEU A 13 -3.80 6.98 -4.20
N SER A 14 -3.79 5.69 -3.85
CA SER A 14 -3.16 5.18 -2.63
C SER A 14 -1.64 5.40 -2.63
N ILE A 15 -0.97 5.19 -3.77
CA ILE A 15 0.47 5.46 -3.89
C ILE A 15 0.74 6.95 -3.75
N VAL A 16 0.04 7.80 -4.50
CA VAL A 16 0.26 9.25 -4.45
C VAL A 16 0.04 9.82 -3.05
N ILE A 17 -1.03 9.40 -2.36
CA ILE A 17 -1.32 9.82 -0.99
C ILE A 17 -0.28 9.26 -0.02
N GLY A 18 0.07 7.98 -0.13
CA GLY A 18 1.02 7.32 0.76
C GLY A 18 2.41 7.93 0.68
N ASP A 19 2.94 8.05 -0.53
CA ASP A 19 4.25 8.64 -0.82
C ASP A 19 4.28 10.12 -0.43
N GLY A 20 3.21 10.86 -0.75
CA GLY A 20 3.06 12.27 -0.37
C GLY A 20 3.08 12.47 1.14
N LEU A 21 2.39 11.61 1.90
CA LEU A 21 2.38 11.64 3.36
C LEU A 21 3.76 11.28 3.92
N ALA A 22 4.42 10.27 3.38
CA ALA A 22 5.77 9.86 3.79
C ALA A 22 6.79 11.00 3.57
N LEU A 23 6.76 11.65 2.40
CA LEU A 23 7.59 12.81 2.08
C LEU A 23 7.29 14.01 3.00
N TYR A 24 6.02 14.26 3.29
CA TYR A 24 5.62 15.33 4.21
C TYR A 24 6.13 15.10 5.63
N LEU A 25 6.00 13.87 6.14
CA LEU A 25 6.52 13.47 7.46
C LEU A 25 8.04 13.54 7.52
N TYR A 26 8.73 13.14 6.45
CA TYR A 26 10.18 13.25 6.33
C TYR A 26 10.65 14.71 6.37
N LYS A 27 10.07 15.58 5.54
CA LYS A 27 10.47 16.98 5.45
C LYS A 27 10.10 17.80 6.69
N LYS A 28 8.89 17.61 7.24
CA LYS A 28 8.35 18.51 8.28
C LYS A 28 8.54 17.99 9.71
N LYS A 29 8.45 16.67 9.93
CA LYS A 29 8.59 16.04 11.25
C LYS A 29 9.94 15.36 11.47
N LYS A 30 10.86 15.39 10.48
CA LYS A 30 12.16 14.70 10.50
C LYS A 30 12.03 13.19 10.80
N ILE A 31 10.90 12.60 10.46
CA ILE A 31 10.70 11.16 10.62
C ILE A 31 11.46 10.46 9.50
N PRO A 32 12.28 9.44 9.79
CA PRO A 32 12.98 8.70 8.74
C PRO A 32 12.00 8.04 7.77
N LEU A 33 12.27 8.12 6.47
CA LEU A 33 11.43 7.53 5.42
C LEU A 33 11.18 6.03 5.63
N TRP A 34 12.15 5.30 6.19
CA TRP A 34 12.00 3.87 6.48
C TRP A 34 10.91 3.58 7.52
N VAL A 35 10.68 4.49 8.49
CA VAL A 35 9.60 4.36 9.48
C VAL A 35 8.25 4.57 8.82
N SER A 36 8.13 5.57 7.93
CA SER A 36 6.92 5.80 7.14
C SER A 36 6.58 4.61 6.24
N ALA A 37 7.59 3.95 5.67
CA ALA A 37 7.40 2.75 4.87
C ALA A 37 6.84 1.56 5.68
N ILE A 38 7.27 1.38 6.94
CA ILE A 38 6.71 0.35 7.84
C ILE A 38 5.23 0.64 8.12
N VAL A 39 4.88 1.90 8.38
CA VAL A 39 3.48 2.30 8.60
C VAL A 39 2.63 2.05 7.35
N LEU A 40 3.15 2.37 6.17
CA LEU A 40 2.47 2.09 4.90
C LEU A 40 2.32 0.58 4.65
N ALA A 41 3.31 -0.23 5.01
CA ALA A 41 3.21 -1.69 4.93
C ALA A 41 2.10 -2.23 5.85
N LEU A 42 2.01 -1.74 7.10
CA LEU A 42 0.92 -2.11 8.01
C LEU A 42 -0.45 -1.67 7.48
N LEU A 43 -0.55 -0.47 6.91
CA LEU A 43 -1.79 0.00 6.28
C LEU A 43 -2.19 -0.87 5.09
N SER A 44 -1.22 -1.32 4.29
CA SER A 44 -1.49 -2.23 3.17
C SER A 44 -2.13 -3.54 3.65
N LEU A 45 -1.68 -4.09 4.77
CA LEU A 45 -2.25 -5.29 5.39
C LEU A 45 -3.72 -5.10 5.80
N VAL A 46 -4.06 -3.92 6.33
CA VAL A 46 -5.44 -3.55 6.70
C VAL A 46 -6.33 -3.43 5.45
N ILE A 47 -5.78 -2.93 4.35
CA ILE A 47 -6.50 -2.88 3.07
C ILE A 47 -6.80 -4.32 2.62
N VAL A 48 -5.82 -5.23 2.64
CA VAL A 48 -6.04 -6.64 2.26
C VAL A 48 -7.13 -7.29 3.08
N SER A 49 -7.07 -7.16 4.40
CA SER A 49 -8.04 -7.80 5.30
C SER A 49 -9.46 -7.28 5.07
N SER A 50 -9.59 -6.00 4.71
CA SER A 50 -10.87 -5.37 4.37
C SER A 50 -11.44 -5.94 3.06
N PHE A 51 -10.62 -6.13 2.03
CA PHE A 51 -11.05 -6.74 0.77
C PHE A 51 -11.44 -8.21 0.93
N VAL A 52 -10.68 -8.98 1.71
CA VAL A 52 -11.01 -10.39 2.02
C VAL A 52 -12.34 -10.48 2.76
N SER A 53 -12.55 -9.63 3.76
CA SER A 53 -13.81 -9.58 4.51
C SER A 53 -15.00 -9.21 3.60
N LEU A 54 -14.82 -8.23 2.70
CA LEU A 54 -15.83 -7.89 1.70
C LEU A 54 -16.13 -9.08 0.78
N GLY A 55 -15.10 -9.75 0.25
CA GLY A 55 -15.26 -10.91 -0.62
C GLY A 55 -16.06 -12.03 0.04
N ILE A 56 -15.76 -12.36 1.30
CA ILE A 56 -16.51 -13.36 2.09
C ILE A 56 -17.96 -12.90 2.33
N TYR A 57 -18.17 -11.62 2.65
CA TYR A 57 -19.51 -11.07 2.89
C TYR A 57 -20.40 -11.16 1.64
N TYR A 58 -19.88 -10.75 0.48
CA TYR A 58 -20.61 -10.84 -0.79
C TYR A 58 -20.82 -12.29 -1.22
N GLY A 59 -19.83 -13.17 -1.02
CA GLY A 59 -19.94 -14.60 -1.30
C GLY A 59 -21.03 -15.29 -0.46
N ASN A 60 -21.15 -14.98 0.83
CA ASN A 60 -22.18 -15.56 1.70
C ASN A 60 -23.59 -14.99 1.46
N LYS A 61 -23.71 -13.77 0.92
CA LYS A 61 -25.00 -13.09 0.77
C LYS A 61 -25.78 -13.50 -0.49
N ASN A 62 -25.10 -14.01 -1.53
CA ASN A 62 -25.71 -14.48 -2.78
C ASN A 62 -25.27 -15.92 -3.14
N PRO A 63 -25.74 -16.95 -2.41
CA PRO A 63 -25.33 -18.34 -2.64
C PRO A 63 -25.91 -18.99 -3.91
N GLY A 64 -26.82 -18.31 -4.65
CA GLY A 64 -27.58 -18.91 -5.75
C GLY A 64 -27.58 -18.15 -7.09
N ASN A 65 -26.91 -17.00 -7.18
CA ASN A 65 -26.71 -16.34 -8.48
C ASN A 65 -25.42 -16.88 -9.12
N ASN A 66 -25.25 -16.72 -10.43
CA ASN A 66 -23.98 -16.90 -11.15
C ASN A 66 -22.86 -15.94 -10.66
N ALA A 67 -22.94 -15.46 -9.43
CA ALA A 67 -22.02 -14.61 -8.70
C ALA A 67 -20.69 -15.29 -8.36
N GLY A 68 -20.49 -16.55 -8.76
CA GLY A 68 -19.22 -17.29 -8.67
C GLY A 68 -18.03 -16.47 -9.19
N ASP A 69 -18.28 -15.62 -10.19
CA ASP A 69 -17.26 -14.81 -10.86
C ASP A 69 -17.03 -13.45 -10.14
N GLU A 70 -18.05 -12.91 -9.47
CA GLU A 70 -18.01 -11.55 -8.89
C GLU A 70 -17.22 -11.51 -7.58
N TRP A 71 -17.45 -12.46 -6.66
CA TRP A 71 -16.71 -12.49 -5.38
C TRP A 71 -15.24 -12.89 -5.59
N GLN A 72 -14.96 -13.75 -6.58
CA GLN A 72 -13.59 -14.08 -6.99
C GLN A 72 -12.89 -12.85 -7.55
N GLY A 73 -13.57 -12.06 -8.37
CA GLY A 73 -13.05 -10.79 -8.90
C GLY A 73 -12.69 -9.80 -7.79
N ILE A 74 -13.53 -9.66 -6.76
CA ILE A 74 -13.27 -8.79 -5.60
C ILE A 74 -12.04 -9.27 -4.81
N ALA A 75 -11.96 -10.58 -4.54
CA ALA A 75 -10.84 -11.16 -3.81
C ALA A 75 -9.52 -11.02 -4.60
N PHE A 76 -9.56 -11.26 -5.91
CA PHE A 76 -8.41 -11.12 -6.80
C PHE A 76 -7.95 -9.66 -6.89
N ALA A 77 -8.87 -8.71 -7.06
CA ALA A 77 -8.55 -7.28 -7.07
C ALA A 77 -7.92 -6.84 -5.73
N GLY A 78 -8.47 -7.29 -4.60
CA GLY A 78 -7.90 -7.01 -3.28
C GLY A 78 -6.48 -7.54 -3.12
N GLY A 79 -6.24 -8.79 -3.54
CA GLY A 79 -4.90 -9.38 -3.52
C GLY A 79 -3.91 -8.69 -4.45
N PHE A 80 -4.36 -8.27 -5.63
CA PHE A 80 -3.51 -7.53 -6.58
C PHE A 80 -3.11 -6.15 -6.03
N ILE A 81 -4.08 -5.37 -5.51
CA ILE A 81 -3.83 -4.08 -4.85
C ILE A 81 -2.83 -4.25 -3.70
N ALA A 82 -3.00 -5.31 -2.89
CA ALA A 82 -2.11 -5.62 -1.78
C ALA A 82 -0.65 -5.79 -2.21
N ILE A 83 -0.41 -6.62 -3.23
CA ILE A 83 0.93 -6.91 -3.73
C ILE A 83 1.58 -5.63 -4.27
N VAL A 84 0.84 -4.84 -5.05
CA VAL A 84 1.36 -3.59 -5.61
C VAL A 84 1.72 -2.58 -4.52
N LEU A 85 0.86 -2.41 -3.51
CA LEU A 85 1.14 -1.51 -2.38
C LEU A 85 2.28 -2.03 -1.51
N ALA A 86 2.40 -3.34 -1.31
CA ALA A 86 3.50 -3.94 -0.55
C ALA A 86 4.84 -3.73 -1.27
N LEU A 87 4.87 -3.93 -2.59
CA LEU A 87 6.05 -3.63 -3.42
C LEU A 87 6.43 -2.14 -3.33
N ASN A 88 5.45 -1.24 -3.40
CA ASN A 88 5.69 0.20 -3.22
C ASN A 88 6.30 0.51 -1.84
N ALA A 89 5.76 -0.09 -0.78
CA ALA A 89 6.28 0.07 0.57
C ALA A 89 7.72 -0.46 0.71
N ILE A 90 8.05 -1.60 0.09
CA ILE A 90 9.41 -2.17 0.08
C ILE A 90 10.38 -1.21 -0.63
N ILE A 91 10.01 -0.67 -1.79
CA ILE A 91 10.84 0.28 -2.55
C ILE A 91 11.10 1.52 -1.70
N MET A 92 10.06 2.10 -1.08
CA MET A 92 10.21 3.25 -0.18
C MET A 92 11.08 2.93 1.04
N PHE A 93 10.94 1.72 1.61
CA PHE A 93 11.75 1.29 2.74
C PHE A 93 13.23 1.29 2.38
N VAL A 94 13.60 0.66 1.26
CA VAL A 94 14.99 0.60 0.76
C VAL A 94 15.54 2.01 0.52
N ILE A 95 14.79 2.88 -0.16
CA ILE A 95 15.18 4.29 -0.38
C ILE A 95 15.39 5.01 0.95
N GLY A 96 14.47 4.81 1.90
CA GLY A 96 14.54 5.42 3.24
C GLY A 96 15.77 4.98 4.04
N VAL A 97 16.15 3.70 3.95
CA VAL A 97 17.36 3.15 4.58
C VAL A 97 18.61 3.76 3.96
N ILE A 98 18.70 3.80 2.62
CA ILE A 98 19.85 4.37 1.90
C ILE A 98 20.03 5.85 2.27
N LEU A 99 18.97 6.65 2.27
CA LEU A 99 19.01 8.06 2.65
C LEU A 99 19.47 8.26 4.09
N ASN A 100 19.04 7.38 5.00
CA ASN A 100 19.43 7.44 6.40
C ASN A 100 20.93 7.14 6.58
N ILE A 101 21.44 6.09 5.92
CA ILE A 101 22.87 5.74 5.91
C ILE A 101 23.70 6.89 5.33
N TYR A 102 23.29 7.44 4.18
CA TYR A 102 24.00 8.55 3.54
C TYR A 102 24.07 9.79 4.44
N THR A 103 22.96 10.13 5.10
CA THR A 103 22.90 11.25 6.04
C THR A 103 23.80 11.03 7.25
N PHE A 104 23.87 9.78 7.74
CA PHE A 104 24.74 9.42 8.86
C PHE A 104 26.23 9.53 8.51
N ILE A 105 26.64 8.98 7.36
CA ILE A 105 28.03 9.07 6.86
C ILE A 105 28.43 10.54 6.66
N LYS A 106 27.58 11.34 6.02
CA LYS A 106 27.85 12.76 5.77
C LYS A 106 27.96 13.58 7.06
N LYS A 107 27.19 13.23 8.10
CA LYS A 107 27.35 13.84 9.43
C LYS A 107 28.69 13.48 10.07
N LYS A 108 29.11 12.22 9.99
CA LYS A 108 30.40 11.76 10.53
C LYS A 108 31.62 12.37 9.84
N GLN A 109 31.52 12.76 8.57
CA GLN A 109 32.61 13.44 7.85
C GLN A 109 32.73 14.94 8.16
N LYS A 110 31.73 15.54 8.79
CA LYS A 110 31.72 16.96 9.17
C LYS A 110 32.11 17.22 10.62
N THR A 111 32.28 16.17 11.41
CA THR A 111 32.76 16.21 12.80
C THR A 111 34.22 15.78 12.83
#